data_AF-A0A1E5QQS1-F1
#
_entry.id   AF-A0A1E5QQS1-F1
#
_cell.length_a   1.000
_cell.length_b   1.000
_cell.length_c   1.000
_cell.angle_alpha   90.00
_cell.angle_beta   90.00
_cell.angle_gamma   90.00
#
_symmetry.space_group_name_H-M   'P 1'
#
loop_
_entity.id
_entity.type
_entity.pdbx_description
1 polymer ?
#
loop_
_entity_poly.entity_id
_entity_poly.type
_entity_poly.pdbx_seq_one_letter_code
_entity_poly.pdbx_strand_id
1 'polypeptide(L)'
;MESLQQFIEPILEPIAAWFRGLGIPEPIVHWGHPLMMGIVVLVMGSFVGLTGWRGRVVEDKDAALHSRKAHRKLAPWMFLFIALGYTGGVLSLVMQHQPIFQSWHFWTGSLAVALLGLNGAISLFGFRSKQGLQLRPVHGYLGSIALCLLFLHGLLGLKLGLSL
;
A
#
# COMPACT_ATOMS: atom_id res chain seq x y z
N MET A 1 21.94 6.33 7.66
CA MET A 1 21.19 5.29 6.91
C MET A 1 21.98 3.99 6.85
N GLU A 2 23.29 4.02 6.62
CA GLU A 2 24.15 2.82 6.64
C GLU A 2 24.07 2.05 7.96
N SER A 3 24.04 2.74 9.11
CA SER A 3 23.87 2.09 10.42
C SER A 3 22.54 1.35 10.59
N LEU A 4 21.47 1.82 9.94
CA LEU A 4 20.15 1.15 9.94
C LEU A 4 20.15 -0.05 8.99
N GLN A 5 20.78 0.09 7.81
CA GLN A 5 20.94 -1.01 6.86
C GLN A 5 21.72 -2.18 7.50
N GLN A 6 22.87 -1.89 8.13
CA GLN A 6 23.70 -2.88 8.81
C GLN A 6 22.97 -3.61 9.95
N PHE A 7 21.97 -2.97 10.57
CA PHE A 7 21.17 -3.59 11.62
C PHE A 7 20.05 -4.49 11.05
N ILE A 8 19.37 -4.06 9.99
CA ILE A 8 18.19 -4.78 9.46
C ILE A 8 18.56 -5.89 8.48
N GLU A 9 19.57 -5.67 7.64
CA GLU A 9 19.93 -6.63 6.59
C GLU A 9 20.23 -8.04 7.14
N PRO A 10 21.00 -8.22 8.23
CA PRO A 10 21.24 -9.55 8.80
C PRO A 10 19.98 -10.24 9.35
N ILE A 11 18.94 -9.47 9.68
CA ILE A 11 17.64 -10.00 10.16
C ILE A 11 16.81 -10.51 8.98
N LEU A 12 16.87 -9.83 7.84
CA LEU A 12 16.09 -10.17 6.64
C LEU A 12 16.81 -11.20 5.74
N GLU A 13 18.13 -11.23 5.78
CA GLU A 13 18.95 -12.07 4.91
C GLU A 13 18.64 -13.58 5.03
N PRO A 14 18.35 -14.17 6.21
CA PRO A 14 17.93 -15.57 6.29
C PRO A 14 16.64 -15.86 5.51
N ILE A 15 15.70 -14.92 5.53
CA ILE A 15 14.44 -15.04 4.77
C ILE A 15 14.73 -14.92 3.28
N ALA A 16 15.52 -13.93 2.87
CA ALA A 16 15.91 -13.75 1.48
C ALA A 16 16.70 -14.95 0.94
N ALA A 17 17.60 -15.53 1.74
CA ALA A 17 18.36 -16.71 1.39
C ALA A 17 17.47 -17.94 1.19
N TRP A 18 16.44 -18.12 2.03
CA TRP A 18 15.45 -19.17 1.83
C TRP A 18 14.72 -19.02 0.49
N PHE A 19 14.25 -17.81 0.16
CA PHE A 19 13.57 -17.55 -1.11
C PHE A 19 14.51 -17.68 -2.33
N ARG A 20 15.77 -17.25 -2.23
CA ARG A 20 16.78 -17.49 -3.28
C ARG A 20 17.03 -18.98 -3.50
N GLY A 21 17.03 -19.78 -2.44
CA GLY A 21 17.16 -21.24 -2.50
C GLY A 21 16.04 -21.95 -3.26
N LEU A 22 14.90 -21.30 -3.48
CA LEU A 22 13.79 -21.84 -4.29
C LEU A 22 14.04 -21.76 -5.80
N GLY A 23 15.10 -21.08 -6.26
CA GLY A 23 15.41 -20.96 -7.68
C GLY A 23 14.38 -20.11 -8.46
N ILE A 24 13.76 -19.13 -7.81
CA ILE A 24 12.81 -18.23 -8.46
C ILE A 24 13.55 -17.44 -9.56
N PRO A 25 13.06 -17.47 -10.82
CA PRO A 25 13.67 -16.73 -11.92
C PRO A 25 13.81 -15.23 -11.64
N GLU A 26 14.93 -14.65 -12.05
CA GLU A 26 15.24 -13.23 -11.87
C GLU A 26 14.09 -12.30 -12.32
N PRO A 27 13.44 -12.49 -13.47
CA PRO A 27 12.34 -11.61 -13.89
C PRO A 27 11.16 -11.61 -12.92
N ILE A 28 10.92 -12.73 -12.23
CA ILE A 28 9.84 -12.84 -11.23
C ILE A 28 10.26 -12.14 -9.94
N VAL A 29 11.52 -12.28 -9.50
CA VAL A 29 12.04 -11.57 -8.32
C VAL A 29 12.02 -10.05 -8.54
N HIS A 30 12.42 -9.63 -9.74
CA HIS A 30 12.51 -8.23 -10.12
C HIS A 30 11.12 -7.60 -10.34
N TRP A 31 10.28 -8.21 -11.17
CA TRP A 31 9.01 -7.62 -11.62
C TRP A 31 7.76 -8.12 -10.90
N GLY A 32 7.88 -9.16 -10.06
CA GLY A 32 6.73 -9.73 -9.34
C GLY A 32 6.04 -8.72 -8.42
N HIS A 33 6.81 -8.00 -7.60
CA HIS A 33 6.29 -6.93 -6.75
C HIS A 33 5.59 -5.80 -7.54
N PRO A 34 6.25 -5.13 -8.51
CA PRO A 34 5.62 -4.02 -9.23
C PRO A 34 4.41 -4.46 -10.06
N LEU A 35 4.41 -5.68 -10.64
CA LEU A 35 3.25 -6.21 -11.35
C LEU A 35 2.05 -6.37 -10.41
N MET A 36 2.23 -7.07 -9.29
CA MET A 36 1.15 -7.32 -8.33
C MET A 36 0.65 -6.02 -7.70
N MET A 37 1.56 -5.11 -7.34
CA MET A 37 1.19 -3.81 -6.80
C MET A 37 0.51 -2.91 -7.83
N GLY A 38 0.89 -2.99 -9.11
CA GLY A 38 0.19 -2.33 -10.19
C GLY A 38 -1.28 -2.73 -10.25
N ILE A 39 -1.58 -4.04 -10.15
CA ILE A 39 -2.96 -4.54 -10.11
C ILE A 39 -3.68 -4.01 -8.85
N VAL A 40 -3.07 -4.13 -7.67
CA VAL A 40 -3.69 -3.71 -6.41
C VAL A 40 -3.97 -2.20 -6.42
N VAL A 41 -3.01 -1.36 -6.81
CA VAL A 41 -3.19 0.10 -6.78
C VAL A 41 -4.12 0.57 -7.90
N LEU A 42 -3.89 0.16 -9.15
CA LEU A 42 -4.64 0.67 -10.30
C LEU A 42 -6.07 0.15 -10.34
N VAL A 43 -6.29 -1.12 -9.98
CA VAL A 43 -7.64 -1.70 -10.03
C VAL A 43 -8.34 -1.54 -8.69
N MET A 44 -7.79 -2.15 -7.65
CA MET A 44 -8.45 -2.20 -6.34
C MET A 44 -8.42 -0.84 -5.65
N GLY A 45 -7.28 -0.13 -5.70
CA GLY A 45 -7.12 1.22 -5.16
C GLY A 45 -8.07 2.22 -5.79
N SER A 46 -8.11 2.29 -7.12
CA SER A 46 -9.06 3.14 -7.85
C SER A 46 -10.51 2.81 -7.51
N PHE A 47 -10.88 1.52 -7.46
CA PHE A 47 -12.23 1.11 -7.13
C PHE A 47 -12.61 1.47 -5.68
N VAL A 48 -11.71 1.26 -4.72
CA VAL A 48 -11.92 1.64 -3.31
C VAL A 48 -12.06 3.16 -3.17
N GLY A 49 -11.22 3.94 -3.85
CA GLY A 49 -11.32 5.40 -3.88
C GLY A 49 -12.65 5.87 -4.46
N LEU A 50 -13.01 5.36 -5.64
CA LEU A 50 -14.26 5.68 -6.34
C LEU A 50 -15.48 5.35 -5.49
N THR A 51 -15.56 4.12 -4.96
CA THR A 51 -16.70 3.69 -4.15
C THR A 51 -16.79 4.45 -2.83
N GLY A 52 -15.66 4.86 -2.26
CA GLY A 52 -15.61 5.73 -1.10
C GLY A 52 -16.24 7.10 -1.38
N TRP A 53 -15.83 7.76 -2.46
CA TRP A 53 -16.37 9.08 -2.84
C TRP A 53 -17.80 9.03 -3.35
N ARG A 54 -18.13 8.09 -4.24
CA ARG A 54 -19.48 7.91 -4.76
C ARG A 54 -20.48 7.68 -3.64
N GLY A 55 -20.12 6.92 -2.60
CA GLY A 55 -20.96 6.73 -1.42
C GLY A 55 -21.23 8.01 -0.61
N ARG A 56 -20.47 9.09 -0.83
CA ARG A 56 -20.66 10.39 -0.16
C ARG A 56 -21.46 11.38 -1.00
N VAL A 57 -21.27 11.38 -2.32
CA VAL A 57 -21.75 12.45 -3.21
C VAL A 57 -22.99 12.08 -4.04
N VAL A 58 -23.27 10.80 -4.25
CA VAL A 58 -24.42 10.40 -5.08
C VAL A 58 -25.74 10.61 -4.32
N GLU A 59 -26.73 11.20 -4.99
CA GLU A 59 -28.04 11.51 -4.41
C GLU A 59 -28.92 10.27 -4.22
N ASP A 60 -28.83 9.34 -5.17
CA ASP A 60 -29.54 8.06 -5.10
C ASP A 60 -29.09 7.27 -3.88
N LYS A 61 -30.03 7.07 -2.94
CA LYS A 61 -29.73 6.48 -1.63
C LYS A 61 -29.30 5.02 -1.71
N ASP A 62 -29.85 4.27 -2.66
CA ASP A 62 -29.54 2.85 -2.83
C ASP A 62 -28.16 2.70 -3.45
N ALA A 63 -27.83 3.47 -4.48
CA ALA A 63 -26.51 3.56 -5.08
C ALA A 63 -25.45 4.00 -4.05
N ALA A 64 -25.77 4.99 -3.21
CA ALA A 64 -24.88 5.43 -2.13
C ALA A 64 -24.62 4.30 -1.12
N LEU A 65 -25.67 3.57 -0.73
CA LEU A 65 -25.57 2.45 0.21
C LEU A 65 -24.75 1.29 -0.37
N HIS A 66 -24.99 0.91 -1.63
CA HIS A 66 -24.23 -0.11 -2.34
C HIS A 66 -22.75 0.27 -2.43
N SER A 67 -22.45 1.52 -2.78
CA SER A 67 -21.08 2.04 -2.86
C SER A 67 -20.36 2.00 -1.51
N ARG A 68 -21.02 2.41 -0.42
CA ARG A 68 -20.45 2.33 0.95
C ARG A 68 -20.18 0.89 1.37
N LYS A 69 -21.09 -0.04 1.05
CA LYS A 69 -20.92 -1.47 1.34
C LYS A 69 -19.71 -2.04 0.58
N ALA A 70 -19.58 -1.71 -0.71
CA ALA A 70 -18.44 -2.12 -1.53
C ALA A 70 -17.11 -1.58 -0.99
N HIS A 71 -17.05 -0.28 -0.69
CA HIS A 71 -15.87 0.35 -0.08
C HIS A 71 -15.48 -0.34 1.23
N ARG A 72 -16.44 -0.52 2.16
CA ARG A 72 -16.20 -1.17 3.46
C ARG A 72 -15.74 -2.62 3.32
N LYS A 73 -16.20 -3.33 2.28
CA LYS A 73 -15.80 -4.71 2.01
C LYS A 73 -14.37 -4.78 1.48
N LEU A 74 -14.00 -3.92 0.54
CA LEU A 74 -12.73 -4.03 -0.19
C LEU A 74 -11.58 -3.23 0.42
N ALA A 75 -11.83 -2.10 1.07
CA ALA A 75 -10.76 -1.26 1.64
C ALA A 75 -9.82 -2.01 2.61
N PRO A 76 -10.30 -2.91 3.51
CA PRO A 76 -9.42 -3.68 4.37
C PRO A 76 -8.51 -4.64 3.59
N TRP A 77 -9.03 -5.28 2.55
CA TRP A 77 -8.26 -6.18 1.69
C TRP A 77 -7.23 -5.42 0.86
N MET A 78 -7.58 -4.24 0.37
CA MET A 78 -6.64 -3.35 -0.30
C MET A 78 -5.47 -3.01 0.62
N PHE A 79 -5.75 -2.60 1.85
CA PHE A 79 -4.70 -2.32 2.84
C PHE A 79 -3.84 -3.55 3.12
N LEU A 80 -4.45 -4.72 3.32
CA LEU A 80 -3.72 -5.98 3.54
C LEU A 80 -2.77 -6.28 2.37
N PHE A 81 -3.24 -6.21 1.13
CA PHE A 81 -2.39 -6.48 -0.03
C PHE A 81 -1.29 -5.44 -0.21
N ILE A 82 -1.53 -4.17 0.11
CA ILE A 82 -0.49 -3.14 0.11
C ILE A 82 0.54 -3.41 1.20
N ALA A 83 0.14 -3.82 2.41
CA ALA A 83 1.06 -4.14 3.49
C ALA A 83 1.92 -5.37 3.17
N LEU A 84 1.31 -6.42 2.61
CA LEU A 84 2.04 -7.60 2.13
C LEU A 84 2.96 -7.24 0.95
N GLY A 85 2.48 -6.40 0.04
CA GLY A 85 3.27 -5.87 -1.06
C GLY A 85 4.48 -5.09 -0.59
N TYR A 86 4.33 -4.24 0.44
CA TYR A 86 5.44 -3.52 1.07
C TYR A 86 6.50 -4.49 1.60
N THR A 87 6.09 -5.53 2.35
CA THR A 87 7.04 -6.55 2.81
C THR A 87 7.71 -7.30 1.65
N GLY A 88 6.96 -7.61 0.59
CA GLY A 88 7.49 -8.26 -0.61
C GLY A 88 8.48 -7.39 -1.38
N GLY A 89 8.26 -6.07 -1.45
CA GLY A 89 9.18 -5.13 -2.10
C GLY A 89 10.48 -4.93 -1.30
N VAL A 90 10.41 -4.90 0.03
CA VAL A 90 11.63 -4.91 0.86
C VAL A 90 12.39 -6.21 0.66
N LEU A 91 11.69 -7.36 0.68
CA LEU A 91 12.32 -8.65 0.48
C LEU A 91 12.94 -8.78 -0.92
N SER A 92 12.29 -8.28 -1.98
CA SER A 92 12.84 -8.34 -3.34
C SER A 92 14.13 -7.55 -3.47
N LEU A 93 14.28 -6.41 -2.77
CA LEU A 93 15.54 -5.67 -2.72
C LEU A 93 16.65 -6.47 -2.03
N VAL A 94 16.36 -7.09 -0.88
CA VAL A 94 17.33 -7.92 -0.15
C VAL A 94 17.72 -9.15 -0.98
N MET A 95 16.77 -9.78 -1.67
CA MET A 95 17.05 -10.89 -2.58
C MET A 95 18.00 -10.51 -3.72
N GLN A 96 17.94 -9.26 -4.19
CA GLN A 96 18.77 -8.70 -5.26
C GLN A 96 20.02 -7.98 -4.74
N HIS A 97 20.33 -8.07 -3.43
CA HIS A 97 21.47 -7.40 -2.79
C HIS A 97 21.48 -5.87 -2.97
N GLN A 98 20.29 -5.26 -2.98
CA GLN A 98 20.09 -3.82 -3.15
C GLN A 98 19.86 -3.12 -1.80
N PRO A 99 20.35 -1.88 -1.62
CA PRO A 99 20.17 -1.15 -0.37
C PRO A 99 18.70 -0.70 -0.20
N ILE A 100 18.13 -0.95 0.98
CA ILE A 100 16.68 -0.75 1.23
C ILE A 100 16.35 0.75 1.31
N PHE A 101 17.13 1.51 2.08
CA PHE A 101 16.81 2.89 2.48
C PHE A 101 17.20 3.98 1.48
N GLN A 102 17.84 3.62 0.37
CA GLN A 102 18.39 4.59 -0.59
C GLN A 102 17.33 5.12 -1.58
N SER A 103 16.22 4.39 -1.75
CA SER A 103 15.21 4.76 -2.75
C SER A 103 14.10 5.63 -2.17
N TRP A 104 13.68 6.64 -2.92
CA TRP A 104 12.44 7.39 -2.63
C TRP A 104 11.20 6.50 -2.71
N HIS A 105 11.26 5.40 -3.47
CA HIS A 105 10.21 4.39 -3.53
C HIS A 105 9.97 3.75 -2.16
N PHE A 106 11.02 3.35 -1.44
CA PHE A 106 10.90 2.81 -0.08
C PHE A 106 10.17 3.78 0.86
N TRP A 107 10.64 5.02 0.95
CA TRP A 107 10.08 6.02 1.87
C TRP A 107 8.62 6.39 1.56
N THR A 108 8.29 6.57 0.27
CA THR A 108 6.90 6.83 -0.14
C THR A 108 6.00 5.63 0.13
N GLY A 109 6.52 4.40 0.01
CA GLY A 109 5.83 3.17 0.37
C GLY A 109 5.55 3.07 1.87
N SER A 110 6.56 3.34 2.71
CA SER A 110 6.39 3.35 4.16
C SER A 110 5.35 4.39 4.59
N LEU A 111 5.41 5.60 4.01
CA LEU A 111 4.44 6.65 4.28
C LEU A 111 3.03 6.25 3.83
N ALA A 112 2.88 5.63 2.65
CA ALA A 112 1.58 5.18 2.15
C ALA A 112 0.95 4.12 3.08
N VAL A 113 1.74 3.12 3.52
CA VAL A 113 1.28 2.11 4.48
C VAL A 113 0.86 2.75 5.80
N ALA A 114 1.66 3.69 6.33
CA ALA A 114 1.34 4.39 7.56
C ALA A 114 0.04 5.21 7.44
N LEU A 115 -0.11 5.99 6.36
CA LEU A 115 -1.32 6.80 6.11
C LEU A 115 -2.56 5.93 5.95
N LEU A 116 -2.47 4.81 5.20
CA LEU A 116 -3.59 3.88 5.06
C LEU A 116 -3.94 3.18 6.36
N GLY A 117 -2.93 2.77 7.15
CA GLY A 117 -3.13 2.15 8.46
C GLY A 117 -3.84 3.09 9.43
N LEU A 118 -3.38 4.35 9.51
CA LEU A 118 -4.04 5.40 10.29
C LEU A 118 -5.46 5.65 9.78
N ASN A 119 -5.66 5.72 8.46
CA ASN A 119 -6.97 5.93 7.87
C ASN A 119 -7.95 4.78 8.19
N GLY A 120 -7.47 3.54 8.18
CA GLY A 120 -8.22 2.36 8.60
C GLY A 120 -8.56 2.40 10.09
N ALA A 121 -7.62 2.79 10.95
CA ALA A 121 -7.84 2.95 12.38
C ALA A 121 -8.92 4.01 12.69
N ILE A 122 -8.90 5.15 11.99
CA ILE A 122 -9.96 6.17 12.08
C ILE A 122 -11.33 5.55 11.77
N SER A 123 -11.43 4.74 10.72
CA SER A 123 -12.70 4.09 10.37
C SER A 123 -13.15 3.06 11.41
N LEU A 124 -12.23 2.31 12.01
CA LEU A 124 -12.55 1.20 12.91
C LEU A 124 -12.92 1.66 14.32
N PHE A 125 -12.28 2.72 14.78
CA PHE A 125 -12.39 3.22 16.16
C PHE A 125 -13.05 4.60 16.24
N GLY A 126 -12.81 5.47 15.25
CA GLY A 126 -13.18 6.87 15.30
C GLY A 126 -14.68 7.17 15.11
N PHE A 127 -15.45 6.32 14.44
CA PHE A 127 -16.86 6.61 14.11
C PHE A 127 -17.89 6.15 15.16
N ARG A 128 -17.43 5.73 16.35
CA ARG A 128 -18.27 5.09 17.37
C ARG A 128 -19.13 6.07 18.22
N SER A 129 -18.81 7.36 18.21
CA SER A 129 -19.53 8.39 18.96
C SER A 129 -20.08 9.49 18.05
N LYS A 130 -21.03 10.30 18.55
CA LYS A 130 -21.57 11.46 17.80
C LYS A 130 -20.48 12.46 17.43
N GLN A 131 -19.55 12.74 18.35
CA GLN A 131 -18.37 13.59 18.08
C GLN A 131 -17.44 12.93 17.06
N GLY A 132 -17.27 11.61 17.13
CA GLY A 132 -16.45 10.83 16.22
C GLY A 132 -16.93 10.84 14.76
N LEU A 133 -18.19 11.16 14.49
CA LEU A 133 -18.70 11.36 13.13
C LEU A 133 -17.98 12.51 12.39
N GLN A 134 -17.40 13.48 13.12
CA GLN A 134 -16.59 14.56 12.54
C GLN A 134 -15.30 14.04 11.89
N LEU A 135 -14.87 12.81 12.18
CA LEU A 135 -13.69 12.19 11.56
C LEU A 135 -13.97 11.60 10.18
N ARG A 136 -15.23 11.51 9.74
CA ARG A 136 -15.58 10.99 8.41
C ARG A 136 -14.99 11.79 7.24
N PRO A 137 -15.03 13.13 7.24
CA PRO A 137 -14.32 13.92 6.23
C PRO A 137 -12.81 13.73 6.32
N VAL A 138 -12.24 13.68 7.52
CA VAL A 138 -10.79 13.41 7.72
C VAL A 138 -10.40 12.09 7.07
N HIS A 139 -11.17 11.01 7.31
CA HIS A 139 -10.95 9.72 6.68
C HIS A 139 -11.06 9.76 5.15
N GLY A 140 -11.99 10.56 4.62
CA GLY A 140 -12.16 10.76 3.18
C GLY A 140 -10.94 11.42 2.54
N TYR A 141 -10.48 12.53 3.09
CA TYR A 141 -9.34 13.27 2.56
C TYR A 141 -8.01 12.56 2.81
N LEU A 142 -7.78 12.01 4.01
CA LEU A 142 -6.58 11.24 4.33
C LEU A 142 -6.44 10.02 3.41
N GLY A 143 -7.55 9.29 3.19
CA GLY A 143 -7.58 8.18 2.24
C GLY A 143 -7.29 8.62 0.80
N SER A 144 -7.77 9.80 0.39
CA SER A 144 -7.49 10.34 -0.95
C SER A 144 -6.02 10.73 -1.12
N ILE A 145 -5.43 11.37 -0.12
CA ILE A 145 -4.00 11.70 -0.08
C ILE A 145 -3.17 10.42 -0.18
N ALA A 146 -3.53 9.37 0.58
CA ALA A 146 -2.83 8.10 0.54
C ALA A 146 -2.94 7.42 -0.85
N LEU A 147 -4.09 7.47 -1.51
CA LEU A 147 -4.25 6.95 -2.87
C LEU A 147 -3.40 7.74 -3.89
N CYS A 148 -3.41 9.08 -3.83
CA CYS A 148 -2.55 9.91 -4.68
C CYS A 148 -1.06 9.58 -4.48
N LEU A 149 -0.65 9.40 -3.22
CA LEU A 149 0.71 8.98 -2.89
C LEU A 149 1.05 7.61 -3.46
N LEU A 150 0.10 6.65 -3.48
CA LEU A 150 0.32 5.34 -4.09
C LEU A 150 0.54 5.41 -5.61
N PHE A 151 -0.15 6.30 -6.33
CA PHE A 151 0.13 6.51 -7.75
C PHE A 151 1.55 7.07 -7.96
N LEU A 152 1.94 8.09 -7.18
CA LEU A 152 3.30 8.62 -7.22
C LEU A 152 4.34 7.54 -6.86
N HIS A 153 4.08 6.76 -5.82
CA HIS A 153 4.91 5.65 -5.37
C HIS A 153 5.08 4.59 -6.47
N GLY A 154 4.02 4.29 -7.23
CA GLY A 154 4.08 3.40 -8.40
C GLY A 154 5.00 3.92 -9.50
N LEU A 155 4.96 5.22 -9.81
CA LEU A 155 5.88 5.84 -10.78
C LEU A 155 7.34 5.76 -10.30
N LEU A 156 7.58 6.01 -9.00
CA LEU A 156 8.90 5.85 -8.40
C LEU A 156 9.37 4.39 -8.40
N GLY A 157 8.45 3.43 -8.23
CA GLY A 157 8.73 2.01 -8.29
C GLY A 157 9.11 1.54 -9.69
N LEU A 158 8.39 2.01 -10.72
CA LEU A 158 8.74 1.76 -12.11
C LEU A 158 10.12 2.33 -12.44
N LYS A 159 10.42 3.56 -12.01
CA LYS A 159 11.74 4.16 -12.16
C LYS A 159 12.83 3.34 -11.48
N LEU A 160 12.57 2.85 -10.26
CA LEU A 160 13.51 2.02 -9.52
C LEU A 160 13.77 0.70 -10.25
N GLY A 161 12.72 -0.03 -10.64
CA GLY A 161 12.87 -1.30 -11.37
C GLY A 161 13.67 -1.15 -12.66
N LEU A 162 13.41 -0.10 -13.45
CA LEU A 162 14.21 0.17 -14.67
C LEU A 162 15.68 0.54 -14.41
N SER A 163 16.07 0.80 -13.16
CA SER A 163 17.44 1.17 -12.77
C SER A 163 18.20 0.08 -12.03
N LEU A 164 17.52 -1.01 -11.65
CA LEU A 164 18.09 -2.20 -11.01
C LEU A 164 18.66 -3.14 -12.07
#